data_AF-A0A526RY77-F1
#
_entry.id   AF-A0A526RY77-F1
#
_cell.length_a   1.000
_cell.length_b   1.000
_cell.length_c   1.000
_cell.angle_alpha   90.00
_cell.angle_beta   90.00
_cell.angle_gamma   90.00
#
_symmetry.space_group_name_H-M   'P 1'
#
loop_
_entity.id
_entity.type
_entity.pdbx_description
1 polymer ?
#
loop_
_entity_poly.entity_id
_entity_poly.type
_entity_poly.pdbx_seq_one_letter_code
_entity_poly.pdbx_strand_id
1 'polypeptide(L)'
;LIVHAPGSLLPTIRSRCQMVRLTPLGDEELMTVLQGIEPPPPEEPAARAALAERAGGSARNAILLTQYGGLEIAAALDALVAARKGDVAGAHRLAEAVAGRDQAIQFDIFNRHALDLLSSRASEAALAGDLARAKALSEAWQEAQNAISETETYNLDKKQHALIMIDRLNSAMRM
;
A
#
# COMPACT_ATOMS: atom_id res chain seq x y z
N LEU A 1 23.99 3.34 8.80
CA LEU A 1 22.87 2.41 9.06
C LEU A 1 21.58 3.12 8.66
N ILE A 2 20.67 2.44 7.96
CA ILE A 2 19.32 2.94 7.66
C ILE A 2 18.36 1.87 8.18
N VAL A 3 17.41 2.24 9.04
CA VAL A 3 16.45 1.31 9.65
C VAL A 3 15.08 1.96 9.75
N HIS A 4 14.02 1.17 9.54
CA HIS A 4 12.64 1.64 9.66
C HIS A 4 12.14 1.63 11.12
N ALA A 5 12.68 0.72 11.94
CA ALA A 5 12.34 0.59 13.36
C ALA A 5 13.61 0.60 14.23
N PRO A 6 14.04 1.75 14.78
CA PRO A 6 15.25 1.84 15.61
C PRO A 6 15.24 0.94 16.87
N GLY A 7 14.05 0.50 17.31
CA GLY A 7 13.87 -0.41 18.43
C GLY A 7 14.34 -1.85 18.13
N SER A 8 14.42 -2.26 16.86
CA SER A 8 14.94 -3.58 16.48
C SER A 8 16.47 -3.66 16.51
N LEU A 9 17.16 -2.53 16.63
CA LEU A 9 18.61 -2.49 16.76
C LEU A 9 19.06 -2.80 18.19
N LEU A 10 20.16 -3.55 18.29
CA LEU A 10 20.83 -3.81 19.56
C LEU A 10 21.21 -2.48 20.26
N PRO A 11 21.02 -2.38 21.59
CA PRO A 11 21.37 -1.17 22.34
C PRO A 11 22.82 -0.70 22.13
N THR A 12 23.76 -1.62 21.92
CA THR A 12 25.19 -1.35 21.70
C THR A 12 25.52 -0.71 20.35
N ILE A 13 24.69 -0.98 19.33
CA ILE A 13 24.78 -0.29 18.03
C ILE A 13 24.20 1.11 18.16
N ARG A 14 23.01 1.21 18.78
CA ARG A 14 22.29 2.48 18.94
C ARG A 14 23.10 3.51 19.74
N SER A 15 23.85 3.10 20.76
CA SER A 15 24.67 4.03 21.56
C SER A 15 25.89 4.61 20.83
N ARG A 16 26.32 3.98 19.72
CA ARG A 16 27.48 4.41 18.92
C ARG A 16 27.10 5.15 17.64
N CYS A 17 25.82 5.38 17.38
CA CYS A 17 25.33 6.06 16.18
C CYS A 17 24.60 7.35 16.52
N GLN A 18 24.81 8.39 15.72
CA GLN A 18 23.97 9.59 15.76
C GLN A 18 22.63 9.30 15.08
N MET A 19 21.52 9.57 15.77
CA MET A 19 20.20 9.43 15.17
C MET A 19 19.85 10.66 14.35
N VAL A 20 19.65 10.45 13.04
CA VAL A 20 19.07 11.44 12.13
C VAL A 20 17.71 10.89 11.70
N ARG A 21 16.63 11.58 12.05
CA ARG A 21 15.27 11.19 11.66
C ARG A 21 14.97 11.76 10.29
N LEU A 22 14.68 10.88 9.34
CA LEU A 22 14.14 11.27 8.03
C LEU A 22 12.62 11.37 8.17
N THR A 23 12.13 12.56 8.48
CA THR A 23 10.69 12.81 8.58
C THR A 23 10.06 12.84 7.19
N PRO A 24 8.80 12.39 7.04
CA PRO A 24 8.06 12.57 5.81
C PRO A 24 8.00 14.05 5.40
N LEU A 25 7.95 14.32 4.09
CA LEU A 25 7.69 15.66 3.57
C LEU A 25 6.25 16.07 3.88
N GLY A 26 6.02 17.37 4.07
CA GLY A 26 4.67 17.92 4.06
C GLY A 26 4.05 17.90 2.67
N ASP A 27 2.72 17.96 2.59
CA ASP A 27 1.98 17.85 1.32
C ASP A 27 2.44 18.88 0.27
N GLU A 28 2.63 20.14 0.67
CA GLU A 28 3.11 21.21 -0.24
C GLU A 28 4.56 21.00 -0.69
N GLU A 29 5.43 20.50 0.19
CA GLU A 29 6.82 20.17 -0.14
C GLU A 29 6.86 19.02 -1.14
N LEU A 30 6.02 18.00 -0.93
CA LEU A 30 5.88 16.87 -1.83
C LEU A 30 5.40 17.32 -3.21
N MET A 31 4.40 18.21 -3.27
CA MET A 31 3.91 18.75 -4.55
C MET A 31 4.97 19.58 -5.27
N THR A 32 5.78 20.35 -4.52
CA THR A 32 6.91 21.10 -5.08
C THR A 32 7.94 20.17 -5.70
N VAL A 33 8.24 19.03 -5.06
CA VAL A 33 9.14 18.01 -5.62
C VAL A 33 8.56 17.43 -6.91
N LEU A 34 7.26 17.12 -6.94
CA LEU A 34 6.61 16.51 -8.09
C LEU A 34 6.50 17.44 -9.30
N GLN A 35 6.42 18.76 -9.10
CA GLN A 35 6.41 19.73 -10.21
C GLN A 35 7.67 19.66 -11.08
N GLY A 36 8.80 19.20 -10.53
CA GLY A 36 10.04 19.00 -11.28
C GLY A 36 10.14 17.66 -12.00
N ILE A 37 9.09 16.85 -12.03
CA ILE A 37 9.10 15.46 -12.51
C ILE A 37 8.01 15.29 -13.57
N GLU A 38 8.31 14.53 -14.63
CA GLU A 38 7.33 14.17 -15.65
C GLU A 38 6.78 12.76 -15.42
N PRO A 39 5.46 12.53 -15.53
CA PRO A 39 4.42 13.55 -15.69
C PRO A 39 4.21 14.36 -14.40
N PRO A 40 3.73 15.63 -14.52
CA PRO A 40 3.48 16.48 -13.36
C PRO A 40 2.40 15.89 -12.45
N PRO A 41 2.30 16.34 -11.19
CA PRO A 41 1.23 15.91 -10.30
C PRO A 41 -0.15 16.33 -10.86
N PRO A 42 -1.23 15.63 -10.48
CA PRO A 42 -2.59 16.01 -10.88
C PRO A 42 -2.89 17.47 -10.56
N GLU A 43 -3.67 18.15 -11.40
CA GLU A 43 -4.10 19.53 -11.12
C GLU A 43 -5.34 19.57 -10.22
N GLU A 44 -6.20 18.54 -10.31
CA GLU A 44 -7.44 18.47 -9.54
C GLU A 44 -7.15 18.39 -8.03
N PRO A 45 -7.75 19.27 -7.20
CA PRO A 45 -7.49 19.30 -5.75
C PRO A 45 -7.73 17.97 -5.03
N ALA A 46 -8.79 17.24 -5.42
CA ALA A 46 -9.11 15.94 -4.83
C ALA A 46 -8.05 14.88 -5.16
N ALA A 47 -7.57 14.83 -6.41
CA ALA A 47 -6.52 13.92 -6.83
C ALA A 47 -5.17 14.26 -6.18
N ARG A 48 -4.85 15.55 -5.99
CA ARG A 48 -3.67 15.99 -5.24
C ARG A 48 -3.69 15.55 -3.79
N ALA A 49 -4.82 15.75 -3.11
CA ALA A 49 -4.99 15.32 -1.73
C ALA A 49 -4.84 13.80 -1.60
N ALA A 50 -5.50 13.03 -2.47
CA ALA A 50 -5.38 11.57 -2.50
C ALA A 50 -3.94 11.11 -2.78
N LEU A 51 -3.20 11.80 -3.66
CA LEU A 51 -1.80 11.51 -3.92
C LEU A 51 -0.92 11.79 -2.71
N ALA A 52 -1.10 12.93 -2.05
CA ALA A 52 -0.32 13.30 -0.88
C ALA A 52 -0.55 12.32 0.29
N GLU A 53 -1.81 12.01 0.57
CA GLU A 53 -2.22 11.05 1.60
C GLU A 53 -1.58 9.68 1.36
N ARG A 54 -1.71 9.14 0.14
CA ARG A 54 -1.17 7.82 -0.22
C ARG A 54 0.34 7.79 -0.29
N ALA A 55 0.97 8.89 -0.69
CA ALA A 55 2.42 8.98 -0.70
C ALA A 55 3.01 9.01 0.72
N GLY A 56 2.24 9.46 1.72
CA GLY A 56 2.69 9.55 3.10
C GLY A 56 3.98 10.36 3.26
N GLY A 57 4.11 11.45 2.48
CA GLY A 57 5.31 12.30 2.43
C GLY A 57 6.55 11.67 1.77
N SER A 58 6.43 10.49 1.14
CA SER A 58 7.51 9.86 0.37
C SER A 58 7.51 10.33 -1.09
N ALA A 59 8.53 11.10 -1.47
CA ALA A 59 8.73 11.53 -2.86
C ALA A 59 8.76 10.36 -3.84
N ARG A 60 9.47 9.27 -3.51
CA ARG A 60 9.50 8.06 -4.34
C ARG A 60 8.10 7.48 -4.56
N ASN A 61 7.31 7.36 -3.50
CA ASN A 61 5.98 6.77 -3.62
C ASN A 61 5.07 7.68 -4.45
N ALA A 62 5.13 8.99 -4.23
CA ALA A 62 4.36 9.94 -5.03
C ALA A 62 4.69 9.86 -6.52
N ILE A 63 5.99 9.76 -6.87
CA ILE A 63 6.43 9.60 -8.25
C ILE A 63 5.87 8.32 -8.87
N LEU A 64 5.97 7.18 -8.16
CA LEU A 64 5.46 5.90 -8.64
C LEU A 64 3.94 5.93 -8.83
N LEU A 65 3.21 6.52 -7.88
CA LEU A 65 1.75 6.66 -7.98
C LEU A 65 1.35 7.54 -9.18
N THR A 66 2.09 8.62 -9.44
CA THR A 66 1.83 9.54 -10.55
C THR A 66 2.17 8.93 -11.91
N GLN A 67 3.28 8.20 -12.02
CA GLN A 67 3.76 7.65 -13.29
C GLN A 67 3.02 6.37 -13.74
N TYR A 68 2.54 5.56 -12.79
CA TYR A 68 2.09 4.19 -13.08
C TYR A 68 0.61 3.96 -12.78
N GLY A 69 -0.21 5.01 -12.79
CA GLY A 69 -1.66 4.92 -12.57
C GLY A 69 -2.01 4.40 -11.18
N GLY A 70 -1.20 4.75 -10.18
CA GLY A 70 -1.35 4.21 -8.83
C GLY A 70 -2.61 4.70 -8.13
N LEU A 71 -3.09 5.91 -8.45
CA LEU A 71 -4.35 6.43 -7.92
C LEU A 71 -5.54 5.62 -8.43
N GLU A 72 -5.56 5.26 -9.70
CA GLU A 72 -6.61 4.48 -10.34
C GLU A 72 -6.65 3.04 -9.81
N ILE A 73 -5.48 2.40 -9.71
CA ILE A 73 -5.34 1.06 -9.13
C ILE A 73 -5.90 1.04 -7.71
N ALA A 74 -5.51 2.04 -6.93
CA ALA A 74 -5.86 2.08 -5.52
C ALA A 74 -7.34 2.45 -5.31
N ALA A 75 -7.88 3.38 -6.09
CA ALA A 75 -9.32 3.67 -6.10
C ALA A 75 -10.17 2.47 -6.55
N ALA A 76 -9.70 1.69 -7.52
CA ALA A 76 -10.37 0.47 -7.94
C ALA A 76 -10.37 -0.58 -6.82
N LEU A 77 -9.26 -0.74 -6.08
CA LEU A 77 -9.21 -1.64 -4.94
C LEU A 77 -10.10 -1.18 -3.79
N ASP A 78 -10.11 0.12 -3.48
CA ASP A 78 -10.96 0.70 -2.44
C ASP A 78 -12.45 0.49 -2.76
N ALA A 79 -12.84 0.65 -4.01
CA ALA A 79 -14.21 0.39 -4.47
C ALA A 79 -14.61 -1.09 -4.31
N LEU A 80 -13.70 -2.02 -4.61
CA LEU A 80 -13.92 -3.45 -4.42
C LEU A 80 -14.10 -3.82 -2.95
N VAL A 81 -13.28 -3.23 -2.07
CA VAL A 81 -13.35 -3.45 -0.62
C VAL A 81 -14.61 -2.84 -0.02
N ALA A 82 -15.04 -1.66 -0.49
CA ALA A 82 -16.26 -1.00 -0.03
C ALA A 82 -17.55 -1.67 -0.54
N ALA A 83 -17.47 -2.52 -1.57
CA ALA A 83 -18.64 -3.13 -2.19
C ALA A 83 -19.36 -4.12 -1.24
N ARG A 84 -20.63 -3.82 -0.94
CA ARG A 84 -21.50 -4.65 -0.07
C ARG A 84 -21.71 -6.07 -0.62
N LYS A 85 -21.68 -6.24 -1.93
CA LYS A 85 -21.69 -7.53 -2.63
C LYS A 85 -20.37 -7.68 -3.39
N GLY A 86 -19.88 -8.90 -3.56
CA GLY A 86 -18.67 -9.13 -4.35
C GLY A 86 -18.84 -8.69 -5.79
N ASP A 87 -17.97 -7.80 -6.27
CA ASP A 87 -17.85 -7.43 -7.69
C ASP A 87 -16.76 -8.28 -8.35
N VAL A 88 -17.17 -9.49 -8.78
CA VAL A 88 -16.27 -10.45 -9.45
C VAL A 88 -15.70 -9.85 -10.73
N ALA A 89 -16.52 -9.14 -11.51
CA ALA A 89 -16.09 -8.55 -12.78
C ALA A 89 -15.07 -7.42 -12.54
N GLY A 90 -15.27 -6.57 -11.54
CA GLY A 90 -14.30 -5.58 -11.10
C GLY A 90 -12.99 -6.20 -10.62
N ALA A 91 -13.06 -7.25 -9.80
CA ALA A 91 -11.87 -7.95 -9.31
C ALA A 91 -11.02 -8.52 -10.45
N HIS A 92 -11.66 -9.18 -11.43
CA HIS A 92 -10.96 -9.68 -12.61
C HIS A 92 -10.35 -8.57 -13.48
N ARG A 93 -11.05 -7.44 -13.64
CA ARG A 93 -10.51 -6.28 -14.38
C ARG A 93 -9.28 -5.70 -13.71
N LEU A 94 -9.32 -5.51 -12.39
CA LEU A 94 -8.17 -5.00 -11.64
C LEU A 94 -7.00 -6.00 -11.68
N ALA A 95 -7.27 -7.28 -11.47
CA ALA A 95 -6.25 -8.33 -11.54
C ALA A 95 -5.56 -8.39 -12.91
N GLU A 96 -6.31 -8.26 -14.01
CA GLU A 96 -5.74 -8.19 -15.36
C GLU A 96 -4.86 -6.95 -15.54
N ALA A 97 -5.31 -5.79 -15.06
CA ALA A 97 -4.58 -4.54 -15.19
C ALA A 97 -3.22 -4.57 -14.50
N VAL A 98 -3.11 -5.23 -13.34
CA VAL A 98 -1.86 -5.27 -12.54
C VAL A 98 -0.98 -6.49 -12.82
N ALA A 99 -1.50 -7.53 -13.47
CA ALA A 99 -0.76 -8.78 -13.70
C ALA A 99 -0.06 -8.88 -15.06
N GLY A 100 -0.16 -7.84 -15.91
CA GLY A 100 0.48 -7.83 -17.22
C GLY A 100 2.02 -8.00 -17.15
N ARG A 101 2.61 -8.49 -18.26
CA ARG A 101 4.05 -8.80 -18.35
C ARG A 101 4.96 -7.63 -17.94
N ASP A 102 4.60 -6.41 -18.33
CA ASP A 102 5.35 -5.19 -18.06
C ASP A 102 4.71 -4.33 -16.94
N GLN A 103 3.83 -4.93 -16.13
CA GLN A 103 3.06 -4.25 -15.06
C GLN A 103 3.67 -4.48 -13.67
N ALA A 104 4.99 -4.67 -13.58
CA ALA A 104 5.65 -4.99 -12.32
C ALA A 104 5.47 -3.91 -11.25
N ILE A 105 5.47 -2.63 -11.66
CA ILE A 105 5.31 -1.50 -10.74
C ILE A 105 3.86 -1.38 -10.27
N GLN A 106 2.90 -1.58 -11.17
CA GLN A 106 1.48 -1.59 -10.88
C GLN A 106 1.11 -2.72 -9.92
N PHE A 107 1.72 -3.90 -10.11
CA PHE A 107 1.59 -5.02 -9.20
C PHE A 107 2.12 -4.70 -7.79
N ASP A 108 3.29 -4.06 -7.69
CA ASP A 108 3.85 -3.59 -6.42
C ASP A 108 2.97 -2.53 -5.74
N ILE A 109 2.44 -1.57 -6.51
CA ILE A 109 1.49 -0.55 -6.01
C ILE A 109 0.23 -1.22 -5.46
N PHE A 110 -0.35 -2.17 -6.19
CA PHE A 110 -1.52 -2.93 -5.75
C PHE A 110 -1.24 -3.68 -4.44
N ASN A 111 -0.12 -4.41 -4.36
CA ASN A 111 0.25 -5.18 -3.18
C ASN A 111 0.52 -4.28 -1.96
N ARG A 112 1.22 -3.17 -2.17
CA ARG A 112 1.47 -2.17 -1.11
C ARG A 112 0.16 -1.60 -0.59
N HIS A 113 -0.73 -1.17 -1.49
CA HIS A 113 -2.02 -0.61 -1.11
C HIS A 113 -2.90 -1.62 -0.36
N ALA A 114 -2.88 -2.90 -0.77
CA ALA A 114 -3.56 -3.98 -0.05
C ALA A 114 -3.04 -4.13 1.40
N LEU A 115 -1.71 -4.09 1.60
CA LEU A 115 -1.10 -4.13 2.93
C LEU A 115 -1.43 -2.87 3.75
N ASP A 116 -1.41 -1.69 3.15
CA ASP A 116 -1.72 -0.43 3.82
C ASP A 116 -3.17 -0.38 4.31
N LEU A 117 -4.11 -0.90 3.52
CA LEU A 117 -5.52 -1.06 3.92
C LEU A 117 -5.65 -1.96 5.16
N LEU A 118 -5.02 -3.13 5.16
CA LEU A 118 -5.07 -4.05 6.30
C LEU A 118 -4.43 -3.44 7.57
N SER A 119 -3.27 -2.81 7.42
CA SER A 119 -2.54 -2.19 8.53
C SER A 119 -3.31 -1.01 9.14
N SER A 120 -3.87 -0.13 8.31
CA SER A 120 -4.66 1.01 8.76
C SER A 120 -5.89 0.55 9.54
N ARG A 121 -6.62 -0.43 9.01
CA ARG A 121 -7.82 -0.98 9.69
C ARG A 121 -7.48 -1.72 10.98
N ALA A 122 -6.36 -2.46 11.01
CA ALA A 122 -5.89 -3.11 12.23
C ALA A 122 -5.58 -2.08 13.32
N SER A 123 -4.93 -0.97 12.94
CA SER A 123 -4.61 0.14 13.84
C SER A 123 -5.85 0.85 14.35
N GLU A 124 -6.82 1.15 13.47
CA GLU A 124 -8.13 1.71 13.85
C GLU A 124 -8.85 0.82 14.88
N ALA A 125 -8.93 -0.48 14.62
CA ALA A 125 -9.57 -1.44 15.52
C ALA A 125 -8.87 -1.52 16.88
N ALA A 126 -7.53 -1.51 16.90
CA ALA A 126 -6.74 -1.53 18.13
C ALA A 126 -6.98 -0.27 18.97
N LEU A 127 -6.99 0.91 18.32
CA LEU A 127 -7.27 2.19 18.99
C LEU A 127 -8.71 2.27 19.50
N ALA A 128 -9.66 1.63 18.82
CA ALA A 128 -11.04 1.50 19.27
C ALA A 128 -11.23 0.46 20.40
N GLY A 129 -10.19 -0.29 20.76
CA GLY A 129 -10.23 -1.32 21.80
C GLY A 129 -10.77 -2.67 21.34
N ASP A 130 -11.10 -2.83 20.05
CA ASP A 130 -11.53 -4.11 19.49
C ASP A 130 -10.31 -4.98 19.12
N LEU A 131 -9.72 -5.58 20.16
CA LEU A 131 -8.50 -6.38 20.02
C LEU A 131 -8.72 -7.65 19.18
N ALA A 132 -9.94 -8.19 19.16
CA ALA A 132 -10.25 -9.37 18.36
C ALA A 132 -10.22 -9.02 16.86
N ARG A 133 -10.84 -7.91 16.49
CA ARG A 133 -10.81 -7.37 15.13
C ARG A 133 -9.40 -6.98 14.70
N ALA A 134 -8.68 -6.27 15.56
CA ALA A 134 -7.29 -5.86 15.29
C ALA A 134 -6.38 -7.07 15.04
N LYS A 135 -6.53 -8.13 15.85
CA LYS A 135 -5.80 -9.39 15.66
C LYS A 135 -6.11 -10.03 14.30
N ALA A 136 -7.38 -10.19 13.96
CA ALA A 136 -7.78 -10.81 12.69
C ALA A 136 -7.24 -10.04 11.46
N LEU A 137 -7.28 -8.70 11.50
CA LEU A 137 -6.71 -7.85 10.44
C LEU A 137 -5.19 -7.95 10.37
N SER A 138 -4.50 -8.02 11.52
CA SER A 138 -3.05 -8.22 11.58
C SER A 138 -2.62 -9.60 11.05
N GLU A 139 -3.40 -10.65 11.32
CA GLU A 139 -3.15 -12.00 10.77
C GLU A 139 -3.33 -11.99 9.24
N ALA A 140 -4.41 -11.38 8.75
CA ALA A 140 -4.63 -11.21 7.31
C ALA A 140 -3.51 -10.41 6.63
N TRP A 141 -2.98 -9.38 7.30
CA TRP A 141 -1.82 -8.61 6.83
C TRP A 141 -0.57 -9.50 6.72
N GLN A 142 -0.29 -10.32 7.73
CA GLN A 142 0.86 -11.22 7.73
C GLN A 142 0.75 -12.28 6.63
N GLU A 143 -0.44 -12.84 6.43
CA GLU A 143 -0.69 -13.80 5.36
C GLU A 143 -0.58 -13.17 3.97
N ALA A 144 -1.07 -11.94 3.80
CA ALA A 144 -0.89 -11.16 2.58
C ALA A 144 0.59 -10.91 2.28
N GLN A 145 1.37 -10.51 3.29
CA GLN A 145 2.80 -10.26 3.14
C GLN A 145 3.57 -11.53 2.75
N ASN A 146 3.21 -12.67 3.34
CA ASN A 146 3.79 -13.97 2.97
C ASN A 146 3.44 -14.35 1.53
N ALA A 147 2.18 -14.19 1.12
CA ALA A 147 1.74 -14.48 -0.25
C ALA A 147 2.47 -13.63 -1.31
N ILE A 148 2.75 -12.35 -1.00
CA ILE A 148 3.55 -11.47 -1.87
C ILE A 148 4.96 -12.04 -2.02
N SER A 149 5.61 -12.37 -0.90
CA SER A 149 6.96 -12.93 -0.88
C SER A 149 7.05 -14.26 -1.65
N GLU A 150 6.08 -15.16 -1.47
CA GLU A 150 6.01 -16.44 -2.19
C GLU A 150 5.79 -16.24 -3.68
N THR A 151 4.92 -15.31 -4.07
CA THR A 151 4.66 -15.00 -5.48
C THR A 151 5.91 -14.49 -6.19
N GLU A 152 6.68 -13.62 -5.53
CA GLU A 152 7.96 -13.14 -6.06
C GLU A 152 9.03 -14.24 -6.08
N THR A 153 9.15 -15.00 -4.99
CA THR A 153 10.19 -16.03 -4.82
C THR A 153 10.01 -17.19 -5.80
N TYR A 154 8.77 -17.64 -6.00
CA TYR A 154 8.45 -18.78 -6.86
C TYR A 154 7.93 -18.37 -8.24
N ASN A 155 7.94 -17.07 -8.57
CA ASN A 155 7.43 -16.51 -9.81
C ASN A 155 6.02 -17.04 -10.15
N LEU A 156 5.12 -16.98 -9.16
CA LEU A 156 3.73 -17.47 -9.29
C LEU A 156 2.91 -16.58 -10.21
N ASP A 157 1.75 -17.09 -10.64
CA ASP A 157 0.83 -16.34 -11.49
C ASP A 157 0.29 -15.09 -10.76
N LYS A 158 0.69 -13.91 -11.26
CA LYS A 158 0.35 -12.62 -10.67
C LYS A 158 -1.14 -12.32 -10.68
N LYS A 159 -1.87 -12.79 -11.70
CA LYS A 159 -3.31 -12.56 -11.82
C LYS A 159 -4.06 -13.36 -10.76
N GLN A 160 -3.68 -14.61 -10.57
CA GLN A 160 -4.19 -15.47 -9.52
C GLN A 160 -3.88 -14.89 -8.14
N HIS A 161 -2.63 -14.43 -7.91
CA HIS A 161 -2.27 -13.74 -6.66
C HIS A 161 -3.15 -12.51 -6.41
N ALA A 162 -3.34 -11.63 -7.41
CA ALA A 162 -4.15 -10.44 -7.26
C ALA A 162 -5.62 -10.76 -6.91
N LEU A 163 -6.20 -11.79 -7.54
CA LEU A 163 -7.55 -12.25 -7.22
C LEU A 163 -7.66 -12.78 -5.78
N ILE A 164 -6.71 -13.61 -5.36
CA ILE A 164 -6.66 -14.15 -3.98
C ILE A 164 -6.47 -13.01 -2.97
N MET A 165 -5.66 -12.01 -3.28
CA MET A 165 -5.45 -10.85 -2.42
C MET A 165 -6.73 -10.02 -2.25
N ILE A 166 -7.50 -9.81 -3.33
CA ILE A 166 -8.78 -9.10 -3.28
C ILE A 166 -9.79 -9.88 -2.43
N ASP A 167 -9.86 -11.21 -2.59
CA ASP A 167 -10.76 -12.04 -1.79
C ASP A 167 -10.39 -12.06 -0.30
N ARG A 168 -9.08 -12.13 0.00
CA ARG A 168 -8.53 -12.01 1.34
C ARG A 168 -8.89 -10.68 1.99
N LEU A 169 -8.71 -9.57 1.27
CA LEU A 169 -9.12 -8.24 1.74
C LEU A 169 -10.61 -8.21 2.05
N ASN A 170 -11.45 -8.66 1.12
CA ASN A 170 -12.90 -8.65 1.31
C ASN A 170 -13.35 -9.50 2.51
N SER A 171 -12.74 -10.67 2.68
CA SER A 171 -13.02 -11.56 3.81
C SER A 171 -12.61 -10.92 5.13
N ALA A 172 -11.39 -10.38 5.19
CA ALA A 172 -10.88 -9.70 6.37
C ALA A 172 -11.75 -8.48 6.70
N MET A 173 -12.16 -7.66 5.73
CA MET A 173 -12.91 -6.41 5.95
C MET A 173 -14.36 -6.63 6.41
N ARG A 174 -14.94 -7.81 6.14
CA ARG A 174 -16.34 -8.14 6.49
C ARG A 174 -16.52 -8.83 7.85
N MET A 175 -15.46 -9.38 8.42
CA MET A 175 -15.48 -9.93 9.79
C MET A 175 -15.67 -8.83 10.83
#